data_AF-A0A920L7D9-F1
#
_entry.id   AF-A0A920L7D9-F1
#
_cell.length_a   1.000
_cell.length_b   1.000
_cell.length_c   1.000
_cell.angle_alpha   90.00
_cell.angle_beta   90.00
_cell.angle_gamma   90.00
#
_symmetry.space_group_name_H-M   'P 1'
#
loop_
_entity.id
_entity.type
_entity.pdbx_description
1 polymer ?
#
loop_
_entity_poly.entity_id
_entity_poly.type
_entity_poly.pdbx_seq_one_letter_code
_entity_poly.pdbx_strand_id
1 'polypeptide(L)'
;MIQRKFIYEKRDHILDPSFSEKNIVDIVINVNEDIFYSFFQNNQLDIDGYEDFIKQNFNISHDIKKLLSNEKNKNDILKITEDLFIKSYQNKKENLDNSVFLKVEREILLSILDYNWIDHLQNMDSLRQGINLRSYAQKNPKQEYKKEGYNLFQEMISEVHSKFLGIIFKIEVNEDSTSSENPFSENITLSHDKPQSMNEPIKTDNKEENNKRNVYIRS
;
A
#
# COMPACT_ATOMS: atom_id res chain seq x y z
N MET A 1 2.83 -16.99 6.32
CA MET A 1 3.37 -16.66 7.67
C MET A 1 4.43 -15.57 7.61
N ILE A 2 5.43 -15.62 6.71
CA ILE A 2 6.52 -14.63 6.66
C ILE A 2 6.03 -13.22 6.31
N GLN A 3 5.23 -13.05 5.24
CA GLN A 3 4.72 -11.73 4.83
C GLN A 3 3.85 -11.07 5.92
N ARG A 4 2.92 -11.81 6.52
CA ARG A 4 2.09 -11.32 7.63
C ARG A 4 2.92 -10.85 8.83
N LYS A 5 3.97 -11.61 9.20
CA LYS A 5 4.89 -11.22 10.27
C LYS A 5 5.60 -9.90 9.94
N PHE A 6 6.13 -9.77 8.73
CA PHE A 6 6.77 -8.53 8.27
C PHE A 6 5.82 -7.33 8.33
N ILE A 7 4.58 -7.49 7.89
CA ILE A 7 3.59 -6.40 7.90
C ILE A 7 3.26 -5.95 9.33
N TYR A 8 3.07 -6.88 10.26
CA TYR A 8 2.87 -6.50 11.66
C TYR A 8 4.11 -5.83 12.26
N GLU A 9 5.31 -6.31 11.96
CA GLU A 9 6.54 -5.65 12.41
C GLU A 9 6.64 -4.21 11.87
N LYS A 10 6.26 -3.98 10.60
CA LYS A 10 6.19 -2.63 10.03
C LYS A 10 5.12 -1.77 10.69
N ARG A 11 3.94 -2.34 10.93
CA ARG A 11 2.82 -1.67 11.60
C ARG A 11 3.21 -1.23 13.01
N ASP A 12 3.78 -2.14 13.79
CA ASP A 12 4.22 -1.89 15.16
C ASP A 12 5.34 -0.85 15.17
N HIS A 13 6.28 -0.93 14.23
CA HIS A 13 7.33 0.08 14.08
C HIS A 13 6.77 1.47 13.73
N ILE A 14 5.74 1.59 12.88
CA ILE A 14 5.08 2.87 12.58
C ILE A 14 4.37 3.44 13.83
N LEU A 15 3.86 2.58 14.71
CA LEU A 15 3.19 2.97 15.95
C LEU A 15 4.16 3.24 17.11
N ASP A 16 5.40 2.78 17.02
CA ASP A 16 6.41 2.97 18.05
C ASP A 16 6.85 4.45 18.19
N PRO A 17 7.13 4.95 19.41
CA PRO A 17 7.66 6.30 19.60
C PRO A 17 9.02 6.57 18.93
N SER A 18 9.79 5.54 18.60
CA SER A 18 11.05 5.64 17.85
C SER A 18 10.87 5.93 16.36
N PHE A 19 9.65 5.76 15.82
CA PHE A 19 9.36 6.16 14.45
C PHE A 19 9.57 7.65 14.28
N SER A 20 10.44 7.99 13.35
CA SER A 20 10.94 9.35 13.19
C SER A 20 10.99 9.74 11.71
N GLU A 21 11.25 11.02 11.47
CA GLU A 21 11.47 11.56 10.13
C GLU A 21 12.50 10.76 9.32
N LYS A 22 13.52 10.19 9.96
CA LYS A 22 14.51 9.37 9.26
C LYS A 22 13.85 8.22 8.49
N ASN A 23 12.81 7.61 9.06
CA ASN A 23 12.09 6.52 8.41
C ASN A 23 11.30 7.00 7.19
N ILE A 24 10.79 8.24 7.22
CA ILE A 24 10.13 8.86 6.08
C ILE A 24 11.15 9.21 5.00
N VAL A 25 12.31 9.74 5.38
CA VAL A 25 13.42 10.01 4.44
C VAL A 25 13.88 8.73 3.74
N ASP A 26 13.97 7.60 4.47
CA ASP A 26 14.28 6.30 3.85
C ASP A 26 13.23 5.91 2.80
N ILE A 27 11.93 6.17 3.06
CA ILE A 27 10.85 5.95 2.09
C ILE A 27 11.00 6.86 0.87
N VAL A 28 11.31 8.15 1.10
CA VAL A 28 11.56 9.14 0.04
C VAL A 28 12.67 8.69 -0.90
N ILE A 29 13.79 8.21 -0.35
CA ILE A 29 14.92 7.70 -1.12
C ILE A 29 14.51 6.46 -1.93
N ASN A 30 13.86 5.47 -1.30
CA ASN A 30 13.45 4.24 -1.98
C ASN A 30 12.50 4.51 -3.16
N VAL A 31 11.53 5.43 -2.99
CA VAL A 31 10.62 5.80 -4.07
C VAL A 31 11.37 6.49 -5.20
N ASN A 32 12.31 7.40 -4.88
CA ASN A 32 13.15 8.01 -5.90
C ASN A 32 13.98 6.97 -6.66
N GLU A 33 14.59 6.01 -5.97
CA GLU A 33 15.35 4.92 -6.60
C GLU A 33 14.47 4.13 -7.57
N ASP A 34 13.28 3.69 -7.14
CA ASP A 34 12.34 2.93 -7.97
C ASP A 34 11.99 3.71 -9.26
N ILE A 35 11.68 5.01 -9.12
CA ILE A 35 11.37 5.89 -10.26
C ILE A 35 12.60 6.06 -11.15
N PHE A 36 13.76 6.37 -10.56
CA PHE A 36 15.01 6.56 -11.30
C PHE A 36 15.31 5.35 -12.17
N TYR A 37 15.22 4.14 -11.62
CA TYR A 37 15.46 2.90 -12.36
C TYR A 37 14.44 2.63 -13.45
N SER A 38 13.20 3.09 -13.31
CA SER A 38 12.18 2.98 -14.37
C SER A 38 12.49 3.84 -15.60
N PHE A 39 13.17 4.98 -15.42
CA PHE A 39 13.55 5.92 -16.49
C PHE A 39 15.02 5.80 -16.94
N PHE A 40 15.81 4.94 -16.29
CA PHE A 40 17.22 4.74 -16.61
C PHE A 40 17.41 3.59 -17.61
N GLN A 41 17.72 3.90 -18.86
CA GLN A 41 17.91 2.93 -19.94
C GLN A 41 19.19 3.21 -20.72
N ASN A 42 19.85 2.16 -21.23
CA ASN A 42 21.09 2.31 -22.04
C ASN A 42 22.17 3.18 -21.39
N ASN A 43 22.27 3.13 -20.06
CA ASN A 43 23.18 3.94 -19.24
C ASN A 43 22.91 5.47 -19.32
N GLN A 44 21.68 5.86 -19.61
CA GLN A 44 21.20 7.24 -19.68
C GLN A 44 19.86 7.37 -18.97
N LEU A 45 19.66 8.49 -18.28
CA LEU A 45 18.37 8.85 -17.70
C LEU A 45 17.54 9.57 -18.75
N ASP A 46 16.30 9.15 -18.95
CA ASP A 46 15.29 9.96 -19.64
C ASP A 46 14.87 11.11 -18.70
N ILE A 47 15.57 12.24 -18.81
CA ILE A 47 15.37 13.39 -17.91
C ILE A 47 13.96 13.99 -18.10
N ASP A 48 13.50 14.10 -19.34
CA ASP A 48 12.18 14.67 -19.65
C ASP A 48 11.06 13.79 -19.08
N GLY A 49 11.12 12.47 -19.31
CA GLY A 49 10.15 11.53 -18.76
C GLY A 49 10.15 11.51 -17.23
N TYR A 50 11.34 11.53 -16.62
CA TYR A 50 11.50 11.58 -15.17
C TYR A 50 10.93 12.89 -14.58
N GLU A 51 11.28 14.06 -15.14
CA GLU A 51 10.77 15.37 -14.72
C GLU A 51 9.24 15.45 -14.80
N ASP A 52 8.67 15.03 -15.92
CA ASP A 52 7.22 15.02 -16.11
C ASP A 52 6.52 14.09 -15.11
N PHE A 53 7.09 12.90 -14.89
CA PHE A 53 6.54 11.93 -13.95
C PHE A 53 6.52 12.47 -12.51
N ILE A 54 7.63 13.04 -12.03
CA ILE A 54 7.69 13.51 -10.65
C ILE A 54 6.81 14.75 -10.43
N LYS A 55 6.65 15.59 -11.45
CA LYS A 55 5.78 16.76 -11.41
C LYS A 55 4.31 16.35 -11.31
N GLN A 56 3.87 15.39 -12.12
CA GLN A 56 2.47 14.93 -12.11
C GLN A 56 2.11 14.15 -10.83
N ASN A 57 3.02 13.29 -10.36
CA ASN A 57 2.73 12.40 -9.24
C ASN A 57 2.99 13.05 -7.87
N PHE A 58 4.02 13.89 -7.77
CA PHE A 58 4.47 14.47 -6.49
C PHE A 58 4.47 16.00 -6.47
N ASN A 59 4.04 16.70 -7.54
CA ASN A 59 4.07 18.16 -7.61
C ASN A 59 5.48 18.77 -7.37
N ILE A 60 6.52 18.00 -7.68
CA ILE A 60 7.91 18.43 -7.57
C ILE A 60 8.32 19.03 -8.91
N SER A 61 8.69 20.32 -8.92
CA SER A 61 9.07 21.04 -10.13
C SER A 61 10.46 21.68 -9.96
N HIS A 62 11.47 21.06 -10.56
CA HIS A 62 12.85 21.56 -10.61
C HIS A 62 13.40 21.43 -12.04
N ASP A 63 14.39 22.25 -12.38
CA ASP A 63 15.14 22.13 -13.64
C ASP A 63 16.26 21.09 -13.45
N ILE A 64 15.91 19.82 -13.59
CA ILE A 64 16.82 18.68 -13.42
C ILE A 64 17.84 18.64 -14.55
N LYS A 65 17.46 19.04 -15.77
CA LYS A 65 18.42 19.21 -16.87
C LYS A 65 19.59 20.10 -16.48
N LYS A 66 19.32 21.23 -15.82
CA LYS A 66 20.37 22.12 -15.32
C LYS A 66 21.15 21.52 -14.15
N LEU A 67 20.51 20.76 -13.26
CA LEU A 67 21.19 20.10 -12.14
C LEU A 67 22.14 19.00 -12.60
N LEU A 68 21.80 18.30 -13.69
CA LEU A 68 22.57 17.19 -14.24
C LEU A 68 23.58 17.60 -15.33
N SER A 69 23.66 18.88 -15.70
CA SER A 69 24.39 19.35 -16.89
C SER A 69 25.88 18.98 -16.95
N ASN A 70 26.49 18.72 -15.79
CA ASN A 70 27.92 18.38 -15.67
C ASN A 70 28.18 16.91 -15.34
N GLU A 71 27.15 16.14 -15.00
CA GLU A 71 27.30 14.78 -14.48
C GLU A 71 27.06 13.73 -15.55
N LYS A 72 27.89 12.69 -15.55
CA LYS A 72 27.84 11.61 -16.56
C LYS A 72 27.71 10.22 -15.95
N ASN A 73 27.96 10.09 -14.65
CA ASN A 73 27.92 8.81 -13.97
C ASN A 73 26.55 8.58 -13.35
N LYS A 74 26.01 7.37 -13.54
CA LYS A 74 24.78 6.89 -12.93
C LYS A 74 24.70 7.21 -11.43
N ASN A 75 25.76 6.94 -10.66
CA ASN A 75 25.72 7.09 -9.20
C ASN A 75 25.59 8.57 -8.78
N ASP A 76 26.25 9.46 -9.52
CA ASP A 76 26.18 10.90 -9.24
C ASP A 76 24.80 11.46 -9.61
N ILE A 77 24.23 11.01 -10.74
CA ILE A 77 22.86 11.36 -11.15
C ILE A 77 21.85 10.86 -10.10
N LEU A 78 21.96 9.60 -9.66
CA LEU A 78 21.06 9.04 -8.66
C LEU A 78 21.10 9.87 -7.38
N LYS A 79 22.30 10.16 -6.87
CA LYS A 79 22.47 10.97 -5.65
C LYS A 79 21.86 12.38 -5.80
N ILE A 80 22.00 13.02 -6.96
CA ILE A 80 21.37 14.33 -7.22
C ILE A 80 19.86 14.23 -7.16
N THR A 81 19.27 13.19 -7.75
CA THR A 81 17.81 12.97 -7.70
C THR A 81 17.32 12.67 -6.29
N GLU A 82 18.07 11.90 -5.50
CA GLU A 82 17.78 11.65 -4.09
C GLU A 82 17.80 12.94 -3.28
N ASP A 83 18.87 13.74 -3.40
CA ASP A 83 19.02 15.03 -2.72
C ASP A 83 17.86 15.98 -3.10
N LEU A 84 17.39 15.95 -4.35
CA LEU A 84 16.25 16.73 -4.81
C LEU A 84 14.95 16.30 -4.12
N PHE A 85 14.71 15.00 -4.01
CA PHE A 85 13.53 14.45 -3.33
C PHE A 85 13.54 14.79 -1.83
N ILE A 86 14.70 14.61 -1.17
CA ILE A 86 14.90 14.95 0.24
C ILE A 86 14.66 16.45 0.47
N LYS A 87 15.23 17.33 -0.36
CA LYS A 87 15.00 18.77 -0.26
C LYS A 87 13.55 19.15 -0.47
N SER A 88 12.88 18.53 -1.45
CA SER A 88 11.47 18.80 -1.72
C SER A 88 10.60 18.41 -0.53
N TYR A 89 10.91 17.28 0.12
CA TYR A 89 10.26 16.83 1.34
C TYR A 89 10.52 17.80 2.52
N GLN A 90 11.78 18.22 2.72
CA GLN A 90 12.14 19.19 3.76
C GLN A 90 11.41 20.53 3.57
N ASN A 91 11.38 21.06 2.35
CA ASN A 91 10.66 22.30 2.03
C ASN A 91 9.16 22.17 2.31
N LYS A 92 8.56 21.01 2.03
CA LYS A 92 7.15 20.76 2.35
C LYS A 92 6.89 20.88 3.85
N LYS A 93 7.80 20.31 4.64
CA LYS A 93 7.73 20.28 6.09
C LYS A 93 8.00 21.65 6.74
N GLU A 94 8.92 22.46 6.22
CA GLU A 94 9.23 23.79 6.77
C GLU A 94 8.02 24.72 6.90
N ASN A 95 7.00 24.51 6.06
CA ASN A 95 5.77 25.28 6.07
C ASN A 95 4.73 24.80 7.10
N LEU A 96 5.03 23.74 7.87
CA LEU A 96 4.09 23.04 8.73
C LEU A 96 4.64 22.85 10.15
N ASP A 97 3.77 22.72 11.16
CA ASP A 97 4.22 22.29 12.49
C ASP A 97 4.73 20.84 12.42
N ASN A 98 6.05 20.69 12.59
CA ASN A 98 6.77 19.41 12.57
C ASN A 98 6.11 18.32 13.42
N SER A 99 5.58 18.67 14.59
CA SER A 99 5.02 17.69 15.53
C SER A 99 3.65 17.17 15.08
N VAL A 100 2.86 18.02 14.43
CA VAL A 100 1.57 17.67 13.85
C VAL A 100 1.77 16.91 12.55
N PHE A 101 2.69 17.38 11.71
CA PHE A 101 2.95 16.78 10.41
C PHE A 101 3.41 15.33 10.51
N LEU A 102 4.35 15.02 11.41
CA LEU A 102 4.80 13.63 11.61
C LEU A 102 3.67 12.70 12.09
N LYS A 103 2.71 13.20 12.87
CA LYS A 103 1.54 12.40 13.27
C LYS A 103 0.65 12.09 12.07
N VAL A 104 0.39 13.10 11.24
CA VAL A 104 -0.38 12.95 10.00
C VAL A 104 0.29 11.95 9.06
N GLU A 105 1.62 12.05 8.89
CA GLU A 105 2.39 11.10 8.08
C GLU A 105 2.24 9.66 8.55
N ARG A 106 2.34 9.44 9.87
CA ARG A 106 2.17 8.10 10.47
C ARG A 106 0.78 7.54 10.24
N GLU A 107 -0.26 8.35 10.44
CA GLU A 107 -1.65 7.92 10.24
C GLU A 107 -1.93 7.58 8.78
N ILE A 108 -1.45 8.40 7.84
CA ILE A 108 -1.60 8.16 6.40
C ILE A 108 -0.84 6.91 5.98
N LEU A 109 0.44 6.77 6.37
CA LEU A 109 1.26 5.63 6.02
C LEU A 109 0.64 4.32 6.54
N LEU A 110 0.17 4.33 7.80
CA LEU A 110 -0.48 3.19 8.42
C LEU A 110 -1.77 2.79 7.67
N SER A 111 -2.60 3.78 7.33
CA SER A 111 -3.87 3.55 6.64
C SER A 111 -3.67 2.96 5.24
N ILE A 112 -2.68 3.45 4.49
CA ILE A 112 -2.34 2.94 3.16
C ILE A 112 -1.76 1.52 3.27
N LEU A 113 -0.89 1.27 4.25
CA LEU A 113 -0.33 -0.06 4.49
C LEU A 113 -1.43 -1.09 4.77
N ASP A 114 -2.38 -0.76 5.66
CA ASP A 114 -3.48 -1.66 6.03
C ASP A 114 -4.40 -1.93 4.82
N TYR A 115 -4.71 -0.91 4.02
CA TYR A 115 -5.52 -1.06 2.80
C TYR A 115 -4.83 -1.98 1.76
N ASN A 116 -3.58 -1.67 1.40
CA ASN A 116 -2.83 -2.43 0.41
C ASN A 116 -2.55 -3.87 0.87
N TRP A 117 -2.40 -4.10 2.18
CA TRP A 117 -2.24 -5.46 2.71
C TRP A 117 -3.49 -6.32 2.51
N ILE A 118 -4.69 -5.75 2.69
CA ILE A 118 -5.95 -6.46 2.45
C ILE A 118 -6.07 -6.82 0.96
N ASP A 119 -5.78 -5.87 0.07
CA ASP A 119 -5.77 -6.13 -1.38
C ASP A 119 -4.76 -7.22 -1.77
N HIS A 120 -3.55 -7.17 -1.21
CA HIS A 120 -2.54 -8.21 -1.41
C HIS A 120 -3.02 -9.59 -0.96
N LEU A 121 -3.76 -9.71 0.14
CA LEU A 121 -4.34 -10.99 0.56
C LEU A 121 -5.33 -11.55 -0.48
N GLN A 122 -6.13 -10.68 -1.10
CA GLN A 122 -7.04 -11.07 -2.18
C GLN A 122 -6.28 -11.52 -3.44
N ASN A 123 -5.20 -10.80 -3.78
CA ASN A 123 -4.30 -11.17 -4.89
C ASN A 123 -3.61 -12.52 -4.63
N MET A 124 -3.19 -12.78 -3.38
CA MET A 124 -2.59 -14.05 -2.98
C MET A 124 -3.59 -15.21 -3.03
N ASP A 125 -4.84 -14.98 -2.66
CA ASP A 125 -5.91 -15.99 -2.79
C ASP A 125 -6.21 -16.30 -4.26
N SER A 126 -6.23 -15.29 -5.12
CA SER A 126 -6.40 -15.46 -6.58
C SER A 126 -5.22 -16.21 -7.20
N LEU A 127 -3.99 -15.86 -6.82
CA LEU A 127 -2.78 -16.56 -7.25
C LEU A 127 -2.79 -18.03 -6.85
N ARG A 128 -3.23 -18.33 -5.62
CA ARG A 128 -3.36 -19.70 -5.11
C ARG A 128 -4.33 -20.53 -5.96
N GLN A 129 -5.45 -19.95 -6.37
CA GLN A 129 -6.42 -20.62 -7.25
C GLN A 129 -5.85 -20.85 -8.66
N GLY A 130 -5.19 -19.83 -9.23
CA GLY A 130 -4.63 -19.88 -10.58
C GLY A 130 -3.47 -20.87 -10.76
N ILE A 131 -2.63 -21.05 -9.74
CA ILE A 131 -1.47 -21.96 -9.82
C ILE A 131 -1.87 -23.43 -9.93
N ASN A 132 -3.00 -23.83 -9.33
CA ASN A 132 -3.51 -25.19 -9.48
C ASN A 132 -3.82 -25.51 -10.95
N LEU A 133 -4.31 -24.52 -11.73
CA LEU A 133 -4.57 -24.65 -13.16
C LEU A 133 -3.29 -24.63 -14.01
N ARG A 134 -2.19 -24.03 -13.52
CA ARG A 134 -0.89 -23.95 -14.23
C ARG A 134 0.04 -25.14 -13.96
N SER A 135 -0.30 -25.98 -12.98
CA SER A 135 0.49 -27.16 -12.59
C SER A 135 0.70 -28.20 -13.72
N TYR A 136 -0.08 -28.12 -14.80
CA TYR A 136 0.09 -28.95 -16.00
C TYR A 136 1.37 -28.65 -16.80
N ALA A 137 2.06 -27.52 -16.54
CA ALA A 137 3.24 -27.07 -17.28
C ALA A 137 4.60 -27.59 -16.73
N GLN A 138 4.63 -28.73 -16.04
CA GLN A 138 5.85 -29.40 -15.50
C GLN A 138 6.69 -28.60 -14.48
N LYS A 139 6.31 -27.36 -14.13
CA LYS A 139 6.95 -26.58 -13.05
C LYS A 139 6.38 -26.93 -11.69
N ASN A 140 7.20 -26.79 -10.63
CA ASN A 140 6.76 -27.05 -9.26
C ASN A 140 5.81 -25.95 -8.76
N PRO A 141 4.50 -26.23 -8.54
CA PRO A 141 3.51 -25.20 -8.20
C PRO A 141 3.84 -24.44 -6.92
N LYS A 142 4.47 -25.11 -5.94
CA LYS A 142 4.85 -24.48 -4.67
C LYS A 142 5.97 -23.47 -4.84
N GLN A 143 6.89 -23.68 -5.79
CA GLN A 143 7.99 -22.76 -6.04
C GLN A 143 7.50 -21.53 -6.79
N GLU A 144 6.68 -21.71 -7.83
CA GLU A 144 6.09 -20.58 -8.57
C GLU A 144 5.22 -19.72 -7.64
N TYR A 145 4.40 -20.31 -6.76
CA TYR A 145 3.60 -19.55 -5.79
C TYR A 145 4.45 -18.68 -4.87
N LYS A 146 5.58 -19.21 -4.39
CA LYS A 146 6.50 -18.45 -3.53
C LYS A 146 7.16 -17.31 -4.31
N LYS A 147 7.54 -17.54 -5.56
CA LYS A 147 8.20 -16.55 -6.41
C LYS A 147 7.23 -15.44 -6.81
N GLU A 148 6.09 -15.79 -7.42
CA GLU A 148 5.06 -14.82 -7.82
C GLU A 148 4.52 -14.07 -6.59
N GLY A 149 4.26 -14.77 -5.49
CA GLY A 149 3.79 -14.15 -4.25
C GLY A 149 4.81 -13.23 -3.58
N TYR A 150 6.11 -13.45 -3.77
CA TYR A 150 7.15 -12.52 -3.31
C TYR A 150 7.19 -11.26 -4.19
N ASN A 151 7.07 -11.41 -5.51
CA ASN A 151 7.03 -10.27 -6.43
C ASN A 151 5.82 -9.38 -6.13
N LEU A 152 4.61 -9.95 -6.02
CA LEU A 152 3.40 -9.20 -5.63
C LEU A 152 3.58 -8.47 -4.30
N PHE A 153 4.28 -9.09 -3.35
CA PHE A 153 4.56 -8.47 -2.06
C PHE A 153 5.53 -7.28 -2.17
N GLN A 154 6.56 -7.37 -3.01
CA GLN A 154 7.46 -6.22 -3.26
C GLN A 154 6.74 -5.10 -3.98
N GLU A 155 5.92 -5.43 -4.98
CA GLU A 155 5.06 -4.47 -5.70
C GLU A 155 4.13 -3.74 -4.73
N MET A 156 3.45 -4.47 -3.84
CA MET A 156 2.59 -3.89 -2.81
C MET A 156 3.36 -2.92 -1.89
N ILE A 157 4.59 -3.23 -1.47
CA ILE A 157 5.39 -2.32 -0.62
C ILE A 157 5.78 -1.05 -1.39
N SER A 158 6.24 -1.19 -2.64
CA SER A 158 6.59 -0.04 -3.49
C SER A 158 5.36 0.85 -3.73
N GLU A 159 4.19 0.25 -3.96
CA GLU A 159 2.93 0.96 -4.13
C GLU A 159 2.51 1.71 -2.86
N VAL A 160 2.65 1.10 -1.67
CA VAL A 160 2.38 1.77 -0.38
C VAL A 160 3.23 3.03 -0.25
N HIS A 161 4.54 2.92 -0.51
CA HIS A 161 5.47 4.04 -0.41
C HIS A 161 5.16 5.13 -1.43
N SER A 162 4.91 4.76 -2.69
CA SER A 162 4.61 5.71 -3.76
C SER A 162 3.29 6.46 -3.51
N LYS A 163 2.23 5.75 -3.12
CA LYS A 163 0.93 6.35 -2.74
C LYS A 163 1.08 7.30 -1.56
N PHE A 164 1.82 6.86 -0.53
CA PHE A 164 2.09 7.68 0.64
C PHE A 164 2.74 9.00 0.26
N LEU A 165 3.85 8.99 -0.49
CA LEU A 165 4.51 10.24 -0.90
C LEU A 165 3.64 11.09 -1.82
N GLY A 166 2.92 10.47 -2.76
CA GLY A 166 2.00 11.19 -3.65
C GLY A 166 0.96 12.00 -2.88
N ILE A 167 0.46 11.47 -1.76
CA ILE A 167 -0.43 12.19 -0.86
C ILE A 167 0.33 13.28 -0.09
N ILE A 168 1.44 12.93 0.57
CA ILE A 168 2.20 13.87 1.40
C ILE A 168 2.62 15.12 0.64
N PHE A 169 3.10 14.98 -0.60
CA PHE A 169 3.50 16.15 -1.38
C PHE A 169 2.33 17.02 -1.84
N LYS A 170 1.12 16.45 -1.96
CA LYS A 170 -0.10 17.17 -2.39
C LYS A 170 -0.90 17.79 -1.24
N ILE A 171 -0.67 17.41 0.01
CA ILE A 171 -1.38 17.98 1.16
C ILE A 171 -1.05 19.47 1.30
N GLU A 172 -2.05 20.34 1.20
CA GLU A 172 -1.95 21.74 1.63
C GLU A 172 -2.65 21.85 2.98
N VAL A 173 -1.93 22.25 4.03
CA VAL A 173 -2.55 22.45 5.35
C VAL A 173 -3.14 23.85 5.36
N ASN A 174 -4.46 23.93 5.32
CA ASN A 174 -5.19 25.16 5.60
C ASN A 174 -5.23 25.36 7.12
N GLU A 175 -4.78 26.52 7.62
CA GLU A 175 -4.66 26.83 9.06
C GLU A 175 -6.00 26.79 9.83
N ASP A 176 -7.15 26.73 9.14
CA ASP A 176 -8.47 26.86 9.76
C ASP A 176 -9.10 25.55 10.28
N SER A 177 -8.52 24.37 10.03
CA SER A 177 -9.11 23.10 10.49
C SER A 177 -8.48 22.61 11.80
N THR A 178 -8.57 23.40 12.87
CA THR A 178 -8.53 22.86 14.24
C THR A 178 -9.91 22.33 14.62
N SER A 179 -10.34 21.28 13.93
CA SER A 179 -11.48 20.48 14.31
C SER A 179 -11.16 19.07 13.91
N SER A 180 -11.09 18.19 14.90
CA SER A 180 -10.88 16.76 14.76
C SER A 180 -12.02 16.13 13.97
N GLU A 181 -11.97 16.24 12.65
CA GLU A 181 -12.72 15.38 11.73
C GLU A 181 -11.78 14.97 10.62
N ASN A 182 -11.59 13.65 10.53
CA ASN A 182 -10.77 12.98 9.54
C ASN A 182 -11.20 13.43 8.12
N PRO A 183 -10.35 14.16 7.36
CA PRO A 183 -10.73 14.71 6.04
C PRO A 183 -10.91 13.63 4.95
N PHE A 184 -10.79 12.35 5.30
CA PHE A 184 -10.92 11.21 4.38
C PHE A 184 -12.33 10.59 4.28
N SER A 185 -13.36 11.17 4.92
CA SER A 185 -14.72 10.60 4.82
C SER A 185 -15.44 10.90 3.50
N GLU A 186 -15.04 11.92 2.72
CA GLU A 186 -15.87 12.39 1.59
C GLU A 186 -15.48 11.87 0.20
N ASN A 187 -14.30 11.27 -0.01
CA ASN A 187 -13.85 10.91 -1.37
C ASN A 187 -13.79 9.42 -1.69
N ILE A 188 -14.34 8.56 -0.81
CA ILE A 188 -14.45 7.12 -1.07
C ILE A 188 -15.91 6.75 -1.25
N THR A 189 -16.51 7.13 -2.38
CA THR A 189 -17.77 6.52 -2.82
C THR A 189 -17.43 5.15 -3.43
N LEU A 190 -17.23 4.13 -2.59
CA LEU A 190 -17.20 2.73 -3.04
C LEU A 190 -18.62 2.17 -3.00
N SER A 191 -19.23 2.04 -4.17
CA SER A 191 -20.34 1.13 -4.41
C SER A 191 -19.83 -0.31 -4.23
N HIS A 192 -20.01 -0.88 -3.05
CA HIS A 192 -19.82 -2.31 -2.84
C HIS A 192 -21.18 -2.93 -2.47
N ASP A 193 -21.73 -3.70 -3.41
CA ASP A 193 -22.84 -4.60 -3.15
C ASP A 193 -22.42 -5.61 -2.08
N LYS A 194 -23.19 -5.68 -1.00
CA LYS A 194 -22.91 -6.57 0.13
C LYS A 194 -23.00 -8.04 -0.29
N PRO A 195 -22.02 -8.90 0.06
CA PRO A 195 -22.25 -10.34 0.09
C PRO A 195 -23.16 -10.69 1.28
N GLN A 196 -24.24 -11.44 1.01
CA GLN A 196 -25.16 -11.96 2.02
C GLN A 196 -24.40 -12.85 3.02
N SER A 197 -24.49 -12.48 4.30
CA SER A 197 -24.00 -13.26 5.44
C SER A 197 -24.88 -14.49 5.65
N MET A 198 -24.25 -15.66 5.59
CA MET A 198 -24.81 -16.94 6.04
C MET A 198 -24.51 -17.09 7.53
N ASN A 199 -25.53 -16.95 8.37
CA ASN A 199 -25.55 -17.38 9.78
C ASN A 199 -27.00 -17.34 10.30
N GLU A 200 -27.67 -18.49 10.32
CA GLU A 200 -28.84 -18.69 11.18
C GLU A 200 -28.52 -19.73 12.25
N PRO A 201 -28.86 -19.49 13.53
CA PRO A 201 -28.75 -20.47 14.59
C PRO A 201 -29.89 -21.50 14.50
N ILE A 202 -29.55 -22.77 14.67
CA ILE A 202 -30.49 -23.90 14.71
C ILE A 202 -31.44 -23.70 15.90
N LYS A 203 -32.74 -23.51 15.61
CA LYS A 203 -33.83 -23.60 16.60
C LYS A 203 -34.34 -25.03 16.66
N THR A 204 -34.28 -25.60 17.86
CA THR A 204 -34.98 -26.83 18.25
C THR A 204 -36.48 -26.57 18.35
N ASP A 205 -37.30 -27.20 17.50
CA ASP A 205 -38.76 -27.22 17.64
C ASP A 205 -39.22 -28.51 18.33
N ASN A 206 -39.71 -28.36 19.57
CA ASN A 206 -40.61 -29.30 20.22
C ASN A 206 -42.06 -28.82 20.00
N LYS A 207 -42.87 -29.57 19.25
CA LYS A 207 -44.32 -29.66 19.48
C LYS A 207 -44.85 -31.05 19.13
N GLU A 208 -45.26 -31.76 20.18
CA GLU A 208 -46.29 -32.79 20.11
C GLU A 208 -47.61 -32.16 19.64
N GLU A 209 -48.36 -32.84 18.75
CA GLU A 209 -49.65 -33.44 19.11
C GLU A 209 -50.37 -34.05 17.90
N ASN A 210 -50.65 -35.36 18.05
CA ASN A 210 -51.93 -36.04 17.82
C ASN A 210 -52.67 -35.86 16.48
N ASN A 211 -52.77 -36.93 15.69
CA ASN A 211 -53.98 -37.78 15.73
C ASN A 211 -53.91 -39.06 14.85
N LYS A 212 -54.29 -40.18 15.50
CA LYS A 212 -55.23 -41.24 15.05
C LYS A 212 -54.83 -42.22 13.92
N ARG A 213 -54.62 -43.47 14.35
CA ARG A 213 -55.51 -44.67 14.22
C ARG A 213 -54.69 -45.92 13.87
N ASN A 214 -54.59 -46.86 14.84
CA ASN A 214 -55.26 -48.19 14.85
C ASN A 214 -54.60 -49.19 13.87
N VAL A 215 -54.21 -50.43 14.21
CA VAL A 215 -54.90 -51.43 15.03
C VAL A 215 -54.01 -52.69 15.16
N TYR A 216 -53.95 -53.28 16.37
CA TYR A 216 -53.85 -54.71 16.79
C TYR A 216 -52.84 -55.72 16.15
N ILE A 217 -52.37 -56.82 16.74
CA ILE A 217 -52.47 -57.64 18.00
C ILE A 217 -51.40 -58.75 17.82
N ARG A 218 -50.68 -59.29 18.82
CA ARG A 218 -50.95 -60.51 19.63
C ARG A 218 -49.66 -60.77 20.42
N SER A 219 -49.70 -60.74 21.76
CA SER A 219 -49.76 -61.89 22.69
C SER A 219 -48.52 -62.77 22.66
#